data_AF-A0A392PIZ5-F1
#
_entry.id   AF-A0A392PIZ5-F1
#
_cell.length_a   1.000
_cell.length_b   1.000
_cell.length_c   1.000
_cell.angle_alpha   90.00
_cell.angle_beta   90.00
_cell.angle_gamma   90.00
#
_symmetry.space_group_name_H-M   'P 1'
#
loop_
_entity.id
_entity.type
_entity.pdbx_description
1 polymer ?
#
loop_
_entity_poly.entity_id
_entity_poly.type
_entity_poly.pdbx_seq_one_letter_code
_entity_poly.pdbx_strand_id
1 'polypeptide(L)' 'MTEPQPSYSAFREASFGHAIFDIKNRTHAYYSWHRNQDGDAVEADSLWFFNRFWNPVDDSTRHGSH' A
#
# COMPACT_ATOMS: atom_id res chain seq x y z
N MET A 1 -3.58 -4.88 18.70
CA MET A 1 -4.29 -5.21 17.45
C MET A 1 -5.50 -6.05 17.80
N THR A 2 -6.68 -5.70 17.30
CA THR A 2 -7.90 -6.51 17.47
C THR A 2 -7.95 -7.59 16.38
N GLU A 3 -8.18 -8.83 16.80
CA GLU A 3 -8.27 -9.99 15.91
C GLU A 3 -9.70 -10.53 15.82
N PRO A 4 -10.11 -11.05 14.64
CA PRO A 4 -9.35 -11.08 13.40
C PRO A 4 -9.23 -9.69 12.74
N GLN A 5 -8.31 -9.54 11.80
CA GLN A 5 -8.25 -8.36 10.94
C GLN A 5 -9.61 -8.12 10.27
N PRO A 6 -10.24 -6.95 10.46
CA PRO A 6 -11.53 -6.67 9.84
C PRO A 6 -11.35 -6.52 8.34
N SER A 7 -12.38 -6.88 7.57
CA SER A 7 -12.32 -6.92 6.09
C SER A 7 -12.05 -5.57 5.43
N TYR A 8 -12.30 -4.45 6.12
CA TYR A 8 -11.98 -3.11 5.61
C TYR A 8 -10.50 -2.72 5.76
N SER A 9 -9.72 -3.47 6.54
CA SER A 9 -8.28 -3.26 6.70
C SER A 9 -7.57 -4.12 5.66
N ALA A 10 -6.95 -3.52 4.63
CA ALA A 10 -6.26 -4.26 3.58
C ALA A 10 -4.91 -4.84 4.08
N PHE A 11 -4.10 -4.02 4.74
CA PHE A 11 -2.80 -4.38 5.31
C PHE A 11 -2.60 -3.67 6.65
N ARG A 12 -1.90 -4.31 7.60
CA ARG A 12 -1.47 -3.68 8.86
C ARG A 12 -0.24 -4.38 9.42
N GLU A 13 0.77 -3.61 9.80
CA GLU A 13 1.96 -4.11 10.48
C GLU A 13 2.46 -3.08 11.50
N ALA A 14 2.92 -3.54 12.67
CA ALA A 14 3.45 -2.67 13.74
C ALA A 14 4.98 -2.54 13.66
N SER A 15 5.46 -1.77 12.68
CA SER A 15 6.89 -1.48 12.47
C SER A 15 7.13 0.04 12.33
N PHE A 16 8.30 0.52 12.76
CA PHE A 16 8.74 1.87 12.41
C PHE A 16 9.11 1.94 10.93
N GLY A 17 8.84 3.07 10.28
CA GLY A 17 9.05 3.20 8.84
C GLY A 17 8.65 4.56 8.29
N HIS A 18 8.73 4.69 6.97
CA HIS A 18 8.25 5.85 6.22
C HIS A 18 7.57 5.40 4.91
N ALA A 19 6.76 6.27 4.32
CA ALA A 19 6.06 5.97 3.07
C ALA A 19 6.42 6.98 1.98
N ILE A 20 6.38 6.50 0.74
CA ILE A 20 6.57 7.29 -0.47
C ILE A 20 5.30 7.17 -1.31
N PHE A 21 4.78 8.31 -1.77
CA PHE A 21 3.68 8.39 -2.71
C PHE A 21 4.14 9.10 -3.99
N ASP A 22 4.42 8.32 -5.03
CA ASP A 22 5.09 8.73 -6.25
C ASP A 22 4.08 8.89 -7.40
N ILE A 23 3.73 10.13 -7.71
CA ILE A 23 2.78 10.47 -8.78
C ILE A 23 3.46 10.32 -10.13
N LYS A 24 3.03 9.34 -10.92
CA LYS A 24 3.60 9.09 -12.26
C LYS A 24 2.96 9.97 -13.33
N ASN A 25 1.64 10.10 -13.29
CA ASN A 25 0.86 10.87 -14.26
C ASN A 25 -0.59 11.05 -13.75
N ARG A 26 -1.47 11.59 -14.60
CA ARG A 26 -2.88 11.84 -14.24
C ARG A 26 -3.68 10.59 -13.87
N THR A 27 -3.25 9.39 -14.29
CA THR A 27 -3.98 8.14 -14.06
C THR A 27 -3.36 7.24 -12.99
N HIS A 28 -2.07 7.36 -12.70
CA HIS A 28 -1.34 6.44 -11.83
C HIS A 28 -0.47 7.15 -10.80
N ALA A 29 -0.48 6.64 -9.58
CA ALA A 29 0.53 6.91 -8.55
C ALA A 29 0.95 5.58 -7.89
N TYR A 30 2.20 5.50 -7.48
CA TYR A 30 2.73 4.33 -6.78
C TYR A 30 2.93 4.65 -5.30
N TYR A 31 2.35 3.84 -4.44
CA TYR A 31 2.55 3.90 -3.00
C TYR A 31 3.49 2.77 -2.57
N SER A 32 4.44 3.10 -1.72
CA SER A 32 5.32 2.13 -1.07
C SER A 32 5.57 2.53 0.38
N TRP A 33 5.48 1.57 1.28
CA TRP A 33 5.86 1.72 2.69
C TRP A 33 7.14 0.94 2.98
N HIS A 34 8.11 1.60 3.61
CA HIS A 34 9.45 1.09 3.89
C HIS A 34 9.65 1.00 5.41
N ARG A 35 10.06 -0.16 5.91
CA ARG A 35 10.33 -0.38 7.33
C ARG A 35 11.77 -0.03 7.66
N ASN A 36 12.02 0.50 8.86
CA ASN A 36 13.37 0.90 9.29
C ASN A 36 14.36 -0.28 9.40
N GLN A 37 13.86 -1.49 9.62
CA GLN A 37 14.69 -2.69 9.74
C GLN A 37 15.06 -3.34 8.40
N ASP A 38 14.42 -2.93 7.31
CA ASP A 38 14.78 -3.41 5.98
C ASP A 38 15.75 -2.44 5.29
N GLY A 39 16.40 -2.88 4.21
CA GLY A 39 17.18 -1.95 3.37
C GLY A 39 16.26 -0.97 2.62
N ASP A 40 16.74 0.23 2.32
CA ASP A 40 15.95 1.33 1.71
C ASP A 40 15.22 0.98 0.39
N ALA A 41 15.60 -0.10 -0.28
CA ALA A 41 14.97 -0.58 -1.51
C ALA A 41 13.86 -1.62 -1.28
N VAL A 42 13.61 -2.01 -0.02
CA VAL A 42 12.65 -3.06 0.34
C VAL A 42 11.33 -2.44 0.78
N GLU A 43 10.30 -2.68 -0.03
CA GLU A 43 8.94 -2.26 0.23
C GLU A 43 8.22 -3.33 1.05
N ALA A 44 7.78 -2.98 2.25
CA ALA A 44 7.01 -3.86 3.13
C ALA A 44 5.53 -3.91 2.75
N ASP A 45 5.02 -2.84 2.15
CA ASP A 45 3.72 -2.80 1.48
C ASP A 45 3.81 -1.89 0.25
N SER A 46 3.10 -2.22 -0.81
CA SER A 46 3.02 -1.38 -2.01
C SER A 46 1.74 -1.56 -2.80
N LEU A 47 1.31 -0.47 -3.44
CA LEU A 47 0.05 -0.42 -4.18
C LEU A 47 0.12 0.58 -5.34
N TRP A 48 -0.51 0.21 -6.45
CA TRP A 48 -0.85 1.15 -7.51
C TRP A 48 -2.17 1.83 -7.23
N PHE A 49 -2.15 3.16 -7.12
CA PHE A 49 -3.35 3.97 -7.07
C PHE A 49 -3.79 4.32 -8.49
N PHE A 50 -5.05 4.03 -8.80
CA PHE A 50 -5.67 4.51 -10.02
C PHE A 50 -6.52 5.75 -9.73
N ASN A 51 -6.24 6.85 -10.42
CA ASN A 51 -6.91 8.11 -10.14
C ASN A 51 -8.43 8.00 -10.30
N ARG A 52 -9.22 8.34 -9.27
CA ARG A 52 -10.69 8.20 -9.28
C ARG A 52 -11.42 9.08 -10.31
N PHE A 53 -10.77 10.07 -10.90
CA PHE A 53 -11.36 10.89 -11.97
C PHE A 53 -10.92 10.41 -13.36
N TRP A 54 -9.62 10.21 -13.56
CA TRP A 54 -9.05 9.88 -14.87
C TRP A 54 -8.93 8.37 -15.16
N ASN A 55 -9.00 7.51 -14.14
CA ASN A 55 -8.91 6.04 -14.25
C ASN A 55 -9.61 5.33 -13.05
N PRO A 56 -10.95 5.40 -12.95
CA PRO A 56 -11.71 4.88 -11.80
C PRO A 56 -11.91 3.35 -11.85
N VAL A 57 -10.83 2.59 -11.92
CA VAL A 57 -10.87 1.12 -11.86
C VAL A 57 -10.60 0.63 -10.44
N ASP A 58 -11.00 -0.60 -10.13
CA ASP A 58 -10.76 -1.20 -8.81
C ASP A 58 -9.26 -1.46 -8.60
N ASP A 59 -8.67 -0.81 -7.60
CA ASP A 59 -7.29 -0.98 -7.14
C ASP A 59 -7.19 -1.73 -5.80
N SER A 60 -8.24 -2.44 -5.38
CA SER A 60 -8.20 -3.21 -4.13
C SER A 60 -7.11 -4.30 -4.17
N THR A 61 -6.18 -4.26 -3.21
CA THR A 61 -5.22 -5.33 -2.98
C THR A 61 -5.92 -6.53 -2.37
N ARG A 62 -5.87 -7.66 -3.06
CA ARG A 62 -6.27 -8.96 -2.51
C ARG A 62 -5.06 -9.60 -1.85
N HIS A 63 -4.78 -9.28 -0.59
CA HIS A 63 -3.80 -10.05 0.15
C HIS A 63 -4.38 -11.45 0.40
N GLY A 64 -3.80 -12.46 -0.26
CA GLY A 64 -3.99 -13.85 0.13
C GLY A 64 -3.45 -14.02 1.55
N SER A 65 -4.28 -14.57 2.43
CA SER A 65 -3.89 -14.99 3.77
C SER A 65 -2.62 -15.84 3.70
N HIS A 66 -1.51 -15.32 4.24
CA HIS A 66 -0.40 -16.16 4.69
C HIS A 66 -0.82 -16.94 5.95
#